data_AF-A0A3D4QZ29-F1
#
_entry.id   AF-A0A3D4QZ29-F1
#
_cell.length_a   1.000
_cell.length_b   1.000
_cell.length_c   1.000
_cell.angle_alpha   90.00
_cell.angle_beta   90.00
_cell.angle_gamma   90.00
#
_symmetry.space_group_name_H-M   'P 1'
#
loop_
_entity.id
_entity.type
_entity.pdbx_description
1 polymer ?
#
loop_
_entity_poly.entity_id
_entity_poly.type
_entity_poly.pdbx_seq_one_letter_code
_entity_poly.pdbx_strand_id
1 'polypeptide(L)' 'RIQRQTGETQTQSFKVALSKPIINNIDTVLAEHYGFTSEELDFIINYDIKYRMGKALDGMEGE' A
#
# COMPACT_ATOMS: atom_id res chain seq x y z
N ARG A 1 12.08 -4.33 24.83
CA ARG A 1 11.30 -3.72 25.93
C ARG A 1 10.86 -4.88 26.83
N ILE A 2 11.25 -4.90 28.11
CA ILE A 2 10.94 -6.04 29.00
C ILE A 2 9.60 -5.76 29.67
N GLN A 3 8.57 -6.56 29.37
CA GLN A 3 7.26 -6.49 30.02
C GLN A 3 7.28 -7.39 31.26
N ARG A 4 6.96 -6.80 32.43
CA ARG A 4 7.21 -7.38 33.75
C ARG A 4 6.18 -8.39 34.24
N GLN A 5 5.09 -8.68 33.51
CA GLN A 5 4.16 -9.74 33.89
C GLN A 5 3.60 -10.42 32.62
N THR A 6 3.69 -11.76 32.62
CA THR A 6 3.00 -12.76 31.78
C THR A 6 3.29 -12.80 30.27
N GLY A 7 4.10 -13.77 29.86
CA GLY A 7 4.04 -14.42 28.53
C GLY A 7 5.16 -14.06 27.54
N GLU A 8 5.68 -15.08 26.85
CA GLU A 8 6.60 -14.93 25.71
C GLU A 8 5.89 -14.15 24.58
N THR A 9 6.45 -13.02 24.17
CA THR A 9 5.88 -12.22 23.06
C THR A 9 6.59 -12.60 21.77
N GLN A 10 5.86 -13.24 20.85
CA GLN A 10 6.34 -13.51 19.50
C GLN A 10 5.87 -12.41 18.55
N THR A 11 6.82 -11.70 17.96
CA THR A 11 6.55 -10.67 16.96
C THR A 11 6.75 -11.27 15.57
N GLN A 12 5.69 -11.25 14.75
CA GLN A 12 5.83 -11.52 13.32
C GLN A 12 6.07 -10.22 12.56
N SER A 13 7.04 -10.23 11.66
CA SER A 13 7.35 -9.10 10.78
C SER A 13 7.24 -9.55 9.34
N PHE A 14 6.41 -8.86 8.56
CA PHE A 14 6.22 -9.13 7.14
C PHE A 14 6.91 -8.07 6.29
N LYS A 15 7.65 -8.50 5.27
CA LYS A 15 8.28 -7.60 4.30
C LYS A 15 7.32 -7.28 3.16
N VAL A 16 6.46 -6.27 3.37
CA VAL A 16 5.47 -5.83 2.37
C VAL A 16 6.10 -5.42 1.03
N ALA A 17 7.35 -4.93 1.06
CA ALA A 17 8.10 -4.58 -0.15
C ALA A 17 8.27 -5.75 -1.14
N LEU A 18 8.31 -7.00 -0.66
CA LEU A 18 8.43 -8.17 -1.53
C LEU A 18 7.15 -8.43 -2.34
N SER A 19 6.01 -7.96 -1.87
CA SER A 19 4.73 -8.09 -2.57
C SER A 19 4.55 -7.03 -3.66
N LYS A 20 5.29 -5.91 -3.60
CA LYS A 20 5.20 -4.81 -4.58
C LYS A 20 5.37 -5.25 -6.04
N PRO A 21 6.41 -6.04 -6.43
CA PRO A 21 6.53 -6.51 -7.80
C PRO A 21 5.38 -7.42 -8.24
N ILE A 22 4.81 -8.21 -7.32
CA ILE A 22 3.67 -9.09 -7.61
C ILE A 22 2.42 -8.26 -7.88
N ILE A 23 2.17 -7.25 -7.05
CA ILE A 23 1.03 -6.32 -7.22
C ILE A 23 1.14 -5.57 -8.55
N ASN A 24 2.32 -5.00 -8.85
CA ASN A 24 2.56 -4.31 -10.12
C ASN A 24 2.27 -5.21 -11.35
N ASN A 25 2.64 -6.49 -11.29
CA ASN A 25 2.37 -7.44 -12.37
C ASN A 25 0.87 -7.71 -12.52
N ILE A 26 0.13 -7.81 -11.41
CA ILE A 26 -1.34 -7.96 -11.45
C ILE A 26 -1.96 -6.73 -12.10
N ASP A 27 -1.57 -5.53 -11.68
CA ASP A 27 -2.12 -4.27 -12.22
C ASP A 27 -1.84 -4.13 -13.72
N THR A 28 -0.65 -4.55 -14.17
CA THR A 28 -0.29 -4.53 -15.60
C THR A 28 -1.19 -5.47 -16.42
N VAL A 29 -1.41 -6.69 -15.94
CA VAL A 29 -2.30 -7.66 -16.60
C VAL A 29 -3.75 -7.17 -16.60
N LEU A 30 -4.21 -6.56 -15.51
CA LEU A 30 -5.54 -5.96 -15.43
C LEU A 30 -5.69 -4.78 -16.40
N ALA A 31 -4.67 -3.95 -16.54
CA ALA A 31 -4.68 -2.85 -17.51
C ALA A 31 -4.86 -3.33 -18.95
N GLU A 32 -4.18 -4.40 -19.34
CA GLU A 32 -4.36 -5.00 -20.68
C GLU A 32 -5.78 -5.56 -20.87
N HIS A 33 -6.34 -6.21 -19.85
CA HIS A 33 -7.69 -6.79 -19.93
C HIS A 33 -8.82 -5.75 -19.98
N TYR A 34 -8.67 -4.64 -19.25
CA TYR A 34 -9.68 -3.59 -19.19
C TYR A 34 -9.42 -2.43 -20.18
N GLY A 35 -8.30 -2.47 -20.91
CA GLY A 35 -7.92 -1.42 -21.86
C GLY A 35 -7.53 -0.11 -21.17
N PHE A 36 -6.98 -0.18 -19.97
CA PHE A 36 -6.51 1.02 -19.26
C PHE A 36 -5.34 1.67 -20.00
N THR A 37 -5.34 2.99 -19.96
CA THR A 37 -4.21 3.78 -20.43
C THR A 37 -3.04 3.70 -19.45
N SER A 38 -1.84 4.03 -19.91
CA SER A 38 -0.64 4.10 -19.07
C SER A 38 -0.81 5.07 -17.89
N GLU A 39 -1.63 6.11 -18.05
CA GLU A 39 -1.94 7.10 -17.01
C GLU A 39 -2.86 6.54 -15.92
N GLU A 40 -3.86 5.74 -16.31
CA GLU A 40 -4.75 5.05 -15.36
C GLU A 40 -4.03 3.92 -14.62
N LEU A 41 -3.14 3.20 -15.28
CA LEU A 41 -2.28 2.21 -14.64
C LEU A 41 -1.34 2.86 -13.62
N ASP A 42 -0.71 3.99 -13.97
CA ASP A 42 0.13 4.75 -13.04
C ASP A 42 -0.69 5.31 -11.87
N PHE A 43 -1.94 5.72 -12.11
CA PHE A 43 -2.87 6.09 -11.04
C PHE A 43 -3.12 4.92 -10.09
N ILE A 44 -3.41 3.72 -10.59
CA ILE A 44 -3.66 2.51 -9.78
C ILE A 44 -2.42 2.11 -8.97
N ILE A 45 -1.25 2.09 -9.59
CA ILE A 45 0.03 1.76 -8.92
C ILE A 45 0.37 2.77 -7.82
N ASN A 46 0.07 4.05 -8.04
CA ASN A 46 0.36 5.13 -7.09
C ASN A 46 -0.80 5.42 -6.11
N TYR A 47 -1.98 4.83 -6.31
CA TYR A 47 -3.17 5.05 -5.48
C TYR A 47 -2.96 4.58 -4.03
N ASP A 48 -2.17 3.51 -3.86
CA ASP A 48 -1.88 2.92 -2.55
C ASP A 48 -1.15 3.89 -1.60
N ILE A 49 -0.37 4.85 -2.13
CA ILE A 49 0.35 5.85 -1.31
C ILE A 49 -0.61 6.94 -0.80
N LYS A 50 -1.51 7.45 -1.66
CA LYS A 50 -2.46 8.51 -1.29
C LYS A 50 -3.51 8.04 -0.29
N TYR A 51 -3.95 6.78 -0.37
CA TYR A 51 -4.98 6.24 0.54
C TYR A 51 -4.44 5.51 1.78
N ARG A 52 -3.19 5.00 1.78
CA ARG A 52 -2.57 4.43 3.00
C ARG A 52 -1.94 5.47 3.92
N MET A 53 -1.53 6.65 3.43
CA MET A 53 -1.22 7.82 4.27
C MET A 53 -2.51 8.52 4.73
N GLY A 54 -3.50 7.72 5.15
CA GLY A 54 -4.86 8.16 5.44
C GLY A 54 -4.90 9.48 6.19
N LYS A 55 -5.72 10.42 5.70
CA LYS A 55 -5.95 11.73 6.31
C LYS A 55 -4.74 12.65 6.52
N ALA A 56 -3.51 12.31 6.10
CA ALA A 56 -2.38 13.23 6.24
C ALA A 56 -2.44 14.43 5.26
N LEU A 57 -3.20 14.29 4.16
CA LEU A 57 -3.36 15.33 3.13
C LEU A 57 -4.72 16.04 3.16
N ASP A 58 -5.71 15.49 3.86
CA ASP A 58 -7.09 16.02 3.96
C ASP A 58 -7.21 17.22 4.93
N GLY A 59 -6.09 17.66 5.52
CA GLY A 59 -6.04 18.74 6.51
C GLY A 59 -5.45 20.06 6.02
N MET A 60 -5.15 20.21 4.71
CA MET A 60 -4.56 21.43 4.16
C MET A 60 -5.45 22.19 3.16
N GLU A 61 -6.69 21.75 2.93
CA GLU A 61 -7.68 22.51 2.16
C GLU A 61 -8.85 22.92 3.04
N GLY A 62 -8.59 23.92 3.87
CA GLY A 62 -9.60 24.60 4.69
C GLY A 62 -9.15 26.02 5.01
N GLU A 63 -9.18 26.89 4.01
CA GLU A 63 -9.35 28.34 4.21
C GLU A 63 -10.84 28.69 4.25
#